data_AF-A0A955V1H2-F1
#
_entry.id   AF-A0A955V1H2-F1
#
_cell.length_a   1.000
_cell.length_b   1.000
_cell.length_c   1.000
_cell.angle_alpha   90.00
_cell.angle_beta   90.00
_cell.angle_gamma   90.00
#
_symmetry.space_group_name_H-M   'P 1'
#
loop_
_entity.id
_entity.type
_entity.pdbx_description
1 polymer ?
#
loop_
_entity_poly.entity_id
_entity_poly.type
_entity_poly.pdbx_seq_one_letter_code
_entity_poly.pdbx_strand_id
1 'polypeptide(L)'
;RWSAPGDLTKEEQTVLLRAAIGFSFANDQNGLNRLNTKYATKMANSPHARAFEVVTRPIEVRGVEFRSVVKQIAAVDSLRAFLDGGERLGERIVVLGGGRAGAGLADVCARRGHAVTVLEPSGCFVTQMGLPGRWRIVHELREQGVALVANATVVAIEREGVVYTDADGARGVAPADAVLVASNVHADASLADALRAGGAEVHAIGDCGGLGFLRGAMEDAARVAAAL
;
A
#
# COMPACT_ATOMS: atom_id res chain seq x y z
N ARG A 1 14.82 20.19 -18.47
CA ARG A 1 15.52 19.64 -17.29
C ARG A 1 15.88 18.17 -17.45
N TRP A 2 15.01 17.32 -18.00
CA TRP A 2 15.23 15.85 -18.13
C TRP A 2 16.33 15.43 -19.11
N SER A 3 16.75 16.35 -19.98
CA SER A 3 17.87 16.17 -20.93
C SER A 3 19.23 16.50 -20.31
N ALA A 4 19.28 17.02 -19.07
CA ALA A 4 20.54 17.35 -18.42
C ALA A 4 21.32 16.08 -18.03
N PRO A 5 22.66 16.10 -18.07
CA PRO A 5 23.48 15.02 -17.53
C PRO A 5 23.33 14.94 -16.01
N GLY A 6 23.14 13.73 -15.48
CA GLY A 6 22.90 13.47 -14.06
C GLY A 6 21.77 12.47 -13.80
N ASP A 7 21.73 11.96 -12.57
CA ASP A 7 20.69 11.06 -12.08
C ASP A 7 19.35 11.78 -11.96
N LEU A 8 18.26 11.03 -12.15
CA LEU A 8 16.89 11.56 -12.04
C LEU A 8 16.53 11.75 -10.56
N THR A 9 15.79 12.81 -10.22
CA THR A 9 15.22 12.94 -8.88
C THR A 9 14.14 11.88 -8.62
N LYS A 10 13.78 11.63 -7.37
CA LYS A 10 12.71 10.66 -7.02
C LYS A 10 11.38 11.01 -7.68
N GLU A 11 11.05 12.30 -7.77
CA GLU A 11 9.85 12.79 -8.45
C GLU A 11 9.93 12.52 -9.96
N GLU A 12 11.09 12.79 -10.59
CA GLU A 12 11.28 12.54 -12.03
C GLU A 12 11.22 11.05 -12.37
N GLN A 13 11.78 10.18 -11.51
CA GLN A 13 11.69 8.72 -11.63
C GLN A 13 10.22 8.26 -11.57
N THR A 14 9.44 8.82 -10.65
CA THR A 14 8.01 8.51 -10.48
C THR A 14 7.20 8.94 -11.71
N VAL A 15 7.45 10.15 -12.23
CA VAL A 15 6.75 10.64 -13.44
C VAL A 15 7.13 9.81 -14.67
N LEU A 16 8.39 9.41 -14.82
CA LEU A 16 8.83 8.53 -15.91
C LEU A 16 8.15 7.16 -15.85
N LEU A 17 8.03 6.59 -14.65
CA LEU A 17 7.37 5.30 -14.45
C LEU A 17 5.87 5.39 -14.79
N ARG A 18 5.20 6.47 -14.37
CA ARG A 18 3.80 6.75 -14.73
C ARG A 18 3.61 6.93 -16.24
N ALA A 19 4.51 7.65 -16.90
CA ALA A 19 4.49 7.82 -18.35
C ALA A 19 4.67 6.47 -19.07
N ALA A 20 5.60 5.64 -18.61
CA ALA A 20 5.81 4.29 -19.14
C ALA A 20 4.54 3.42 -18.98
N ILE A 21 3.88 3.47 -17.82
CA ILE A 21 2.60 2.79 -17.59
C ILE A 21 1.52 3.31 -18.55
N GLY A 22 1.44 4.63 -18.76
CA GLY A 22 0.51 5.27 -19.68
C GLY A 22 0.70 4.82 -21.14
N PHE A 23 1.94 4.87 -21.67
CA PHE A 23 2.23 4.36 -23.01
C PHE A 23 1.97 2.87 -23.13
N SER A 24 2.22 2.12 -22.06
CA SER A 24 1.90 0.72 -21.99
C SER A 24 0.39 0.44 -22.09
N PHE A 25 -0.45 1.20 -21.41
CA PHE A 25 -1.92 1.08 -21.53
C PHE A 25 -2.45 1.54 -22.89
N ALA A 26 -1.80 2.55 -23.49
CA ALA A 26 -2.10 3.02 -24.83
C ALA A 26 -1.60 2.07 -25.95
N ASN A 27 -0.96 0.96 -25.58
CA ASN A 27 -0.34 0.01 -26.50
C ASN A 27 0.69 0.65 -27.45
N ASP A 28 1.36 1.72 -27.00
CA ASP A 28 2.34 2.49 -27.78
C ASP A 28 3.77 1.95 -27.55
N GLN A 29 4.12 0.90 -28.30
CA GLN A 29 5.47 0.33 -28.27
C GLN A 29 6.56 1.32 -28.67
N ASN A 30 6.26 2.27 -29.57
CA ASN A 30 7.21 3.26 -30.03
C ASN A 30 7.50 4.31 -28.96
N GLY A 31 6.48 4.73 -28.21
CA GLY A 31 6.60 5.56 -27.01
C GLY A 31 7.48 4.90 -25.96
N LEU A 32 7.24 3.62 -25.68
CA LEU A 32 8.01 2.84 -24.71
C LEU A 32 9.45 2.62 -25.12
N ASN A 33 9.71 2.27 -26.38
CA ASN A 33 11.06 2.10 -26.89
C ASN A 33 11.85 3.42 -26.76
N ARG A 34 11.24 4.55 -27.10
CA ARG A 34 11.86 5.88 -26.92
C ARG A 34 12.18 6.18 -25.46
N LEU A 35 11.26 5.83 -24.56
CA LEU A 35 11.39 6.08 -23.13
C LEU A 35 12.46 5.16 -22.52
N ASN A 36 12.52 3.89 -22.93
CA ASN A 36 13.54 2.94 -22.53
C ASN A 36 14.93 3.37 -23.00
N THR A 37 15.10 3.63 -24.30
CA THR A 37 16.38 4.03 -24.89
C THR A 37 16.94 5.28 -24.23
N LYS A 38 16.08 6.22 -23.85
CA LYS A 38 16.51 7.51 -23.29
C LYS A 38 16.78 7.46 -21.79
N TYR A 39 16.06 6.62 -21.04
CA TYR A 39 16.06 6.70 -19.57
C TYR A 39 16.44 5.40 -18.85
N ALA A 40 16.65 4.26 -19.53
CA ALA A 40 17.02 3.00 -18.89
C ALA A 40 18.29 3.14 -18.03
N THR A 41 19.36 3.72 -18.58
CA THR A 41 20.63 3.93 -17.85
C THR A 41 20.46 4.87 -16.65
N LYS A 42 19.56 5.87 -16.76
CA LYS A 42 19.28 6.81 -15.67
C LYS A 42 18.39 6.21 -14.58
N MET A 43 17.57 5.23 -14.93
CA MET A 43 16.69 4.51 -14.00
C MET A 43 17.37 3.31 -13.35
N ALA A 44 18.49 2.82 -13.89
CA ALA A 44 19.16 1.58 -13.48
C ALA A 44 19.53 1.54 -11.98
N ASN A 45 19.95 2.68 -11.42
CA ASN A 45 20.33 2.80 -10.00
C ASN A 45 19.16 3.28 -9.10
N SER A 46 17.94 3.36 -9.64
CA SER A 46 16.77 3.79 -8.87
C SER A 46 16.08 2.62 -8.16
N PRO A 47 15.35 2.88 -7.05
CA PRO A 47 14.45 1.89 -6.45
C PRO A 47 13.38 1.35 -7.42
N HIS A 48 13.12 2.07 -8.51
CA HIS A 48 12.13 1.74 -9.52
C HIS A 48 12.73 1.07 -10.77
N ALA A 49 14.03 0.76 -10.78
CA ALA A 49 14.73 0.22 -11.95
C ALA A 49 14.03 -1.03 -12.51
N ARG A 50 13.78 -2.01 -11.64
CA ARG A 50 13.13 -3.27 -12.01
C ARG A 50 11.71 -3.06 -12.53
N ALA A 51 10.97 -2.15 -11.92
CA ALA A 51 9.61 -1.85 -12.35
C ALA A 51 9.58 -1.17 -13.72
N PHE A 52 10.49 -0.22 -13.94
CA PHE A 52 10.64 0.49 -15.20
C PHE A 52 11.03 -0.48 -16.33
N GLU A 53 12.04 -1.33 -16.11
CA GLU A 53 12.46 -2.35 -17.07
C GLU A 53 11.29 -3.27 -17.46
N VAL A 54 10.58 -3.77 -16.46
CA VAL A 54 9.43 -4.66 -16.69
C VAL A 54 8.34 -3.96 -17.51
N VAL A 55 8.08 -2.66 -17.27
CA VAL A 55 7.05 -1.89 -17.96
C VAL A 55 7.43 -1.52 -19.40
N THR A 56 8.71 -1.28 -19.67
CA THR A 56 9.18 -0.84 -20.99
C THR A 56 9.52 -1.98 -21.93
N ARG A 57 9.52 -3.24 -21.47
CA ARG A 57 9.74 -4.41 -22.33
C ARG A 57 8.70 -4.51 -23.46
N PRO A 58 9.08 -5.15 -24.59
CA PRO A 58 8.18 -5.40 -25.72
C PRO A 58 6.87 -6.03 -25.25
N ILE A 59 5.74 -5.53 -25.75
CA ILE A 59 4.37 -5.92 -25.34
C ILE A 59 4.17 -7.44 -25.35
N GLU A 60 4.76 -8.14 -26.31
CA GLU A 60 4.69 -9.60 -26.47
C GLU A 60 5.37 -10.39 -25.34
N VAL A 61 6.28 -9.76 -24.59
CA VAL A 61 7.09 -10.38 -23.52
C VAL A 61 6.57 -10.00 -22.13
N ARG A 62 5.45 -9.27 -22.05
CA ARG A 62 4.80 -8.85 -20.80
C ARG A 62 4.02 -10.00 -20.18
N GLY A 63 4.75 -10.98 -19.68
CA GLY A 63 4.19 -12.07 -18.90
C GLY A 63 3.54 -11.59 -17.59
N VAL A 64 3.28 -12.53 -16.70
CA VAL A 64 2.57 -12.31 -15.42
C VAL A 64 3.27 -11.26 -14.52
N GLU A 65 4.60 -11.16 -14.58
CA GLU A 65 5.40 -10.19 -13.80
C GLU A 65 5.06 -8.72 -14.14
N PHE A 66 4.88 -8.39 -15.43
CA PHE A 66 4.49 -7.04 -15.85
C PHE A 66 3.14 -6.63 -15.26
N ARG A 67 2.17 -7.54 -15.35
CA ARG A 67 0.82 -7.30 -14.82
C ARG A 67 0.84 -7.13 -13.30
N SER A 68 1.75 -7.80 -12.60
CA SER A 68 1.92 -7.67 -11.14
C SER A 68 2.48 -6.31 -10.74
N VAL A 69 3.58 -5.87 -11.37
CA VAL A 69 4.23 -4.60 -11.06
C VAL A 69 3.32 -3.40 -11.36
N VAL A 70 2.66 -3.40 -12.52
CA VAL A 70 1.72 -2.34 -12.89
C VAL A 70 0.55 -2.28 -11.91
N LYS A 71 0.00 -3.44 -11.50
CA LYS A 71 -1.07 -3.50 -10.49
C LYS A 71 -0.62 -2.96 -9.14
N GLN A 72 0.59 -3.29 -8.68
CA GLN A 72 1.11 -2.81 -7.40
C GLN A 72 1.31 -1.30 -7.40
N ILE A 73 1.91 -0.73 -8.45
CA ILE A 73 2.15 0.72 -8.54
C ILE A 73 0.84 1.48 -8.67
N ALA A 74 -0.05 1.02 -9.56
CA ALA A 74 -1.37 1.62 -9.70
C ALA A 74 -2.15 1.58 -8.37
N ALA A 75 -2.10 0.47 -7.63
CA ALA A 75 -2.78 0.36 -6.34
C ALA A 75 -2.24 1.34 -5.27
N VAL A 76 -0.91 1.56 -5.22
CA VAL A 76 -0.31 2.52 -4.28
C VAL A 76 -0.68 3.96 -4.64
N ASP A 77 -0.61 4.30 -5.92
CA ASP A 77 -0.97 5.63 -6.41
C ASP A 77 -2.46 5.92 -6.22
N SER A 78 -3.34 4.95 -6.51
CA SER A 78 -4.79 5.09 -6.28
C SER A 78 -5.14 5.21 -4.80
N LEU A 79 -4.46 4.49 -3.90
CA LEU A 79 -4.70 4.65 -2.46
C LEU A 79 -4.26 6.04 -1.99
N ARG A 80 -3.10 6.54 -2.43
CA ARG A 80 -2.64 7.90 -2.10
C ARG A 80 -3.58 8.97 -2.65
N ALA A 81 -3.92 8.87 -3.94
CA ALA A 81 -4.86 9.79 -4.58
C ALA A 81 -6.23 9.77 -3.90
N PHE A 82 -6.70 8.59 -3.50
CA PHE A 82 -7.89 8.48 -2.66
C PHE A 82 -7.68 9.23 -1.34
N LEU A 83 -6.67 8.91 -0.54
CA LEU A 83 -6.44 9.54 0.77
C LEU A 83 -6.34 11.08 0.66
N ASP A 84 -5.67 11.59 -0.38
CA ASP A 84 -5.53 13.02 -0.67
C ASP A 84 -6.83 13.69 -1.19
N GLY A 85 -7.86 12.90 -1.49
CA GLY A 85 -9.20 13.36 -1.88
C GLY A 85 -9.42 13.51 -3.39
N GLY A 86 -8.50 13.02 -4.23
CA GLY A 86 -8.54 13.16 -5.68
C GLY A 86 -9.35 12.10 -6.43
N GLU A 87 -9.57 10.92 -5.85
CA GLU A 87 -10.24 9.80 -6.53
C GLU A 87 -11.27 9.10 -5.61
N ARG A 88 -12.26 8.42 -6.20
CA ARG A 88 -13.19 7.51 -5.51
C ARG A 88 -12.83 6.05 -5.80
N LEU A 89 -12.94 5.17 -4.80
CA LEU A 89 -12.59 3.75 -4.91
C LEU A 89 -13.77 2.83 -5.29
N GLY A 90 -14.90 3.38 -5.74
CA GLY A 90 -16.16 2.64 -6.00
C GLY A 90 -17.24 2.91 -4.95
N GLU A 91 -18.31 2.14 -4.88
CA GLU A 91 -19.39 2.33 -3.89
C GLU A 91 -19.18 1.43 -2.67
N ARG A 92 -18.75 0.19 -2.88
CA ARG A 92 -18.58 -0.83 -1.84
C ARG A 92 -17.11 -1.12 -1.62
N ILE A 93 -16.66 -0.96 -0.38
CA ILE A 93 -15.26 -1.16 -0.01
C ILE A 93 -15.18 -2.25 1.06
N VAL A 94 -14.32 -3.22 0.82
CA VAL A 94 -13.96 -4.21 1.84
C VAL A 94 -12.57 -3.92 2.37
N VAL A 95 -12.43 -3.78 3.68
CA VAL A 95 -11.15 -3.59 4.38
C VAL A 95 -10.75 -4.91 5.04
N LEU A 96 -9.57 -5.43 4.71
CA LEU A 96 -9.01 -6.64 5.30
C LEU A 96 -8.08 -6.28 6.45
N GLY A 97 -8.44 -6.67 7.67
CA GLY A 97 -7.76 -6.31 8.91
C GLY A 97 -8.47 -5.16 9.62
N GLY A 98 -8.87 -5.40 10.85
CA GLY A 98 -9.58 -4.49 11.75
C GLY A 98 -8.70 -3.86 12.82
N GLY A 99 -7.38 -3.85 12.64
CA GLY A 99 -6.44 -3.07 13.47
C GLY A 99 -6.62 -1.56 13.30
N ARG A 100 -5.74 -0.76 13.90
CA ARG A 100 -5.74 0.71 13.83
C ARG A 100 -5.74 1.25 12.41
N ALA A 101 -4.91 0.69 11.53
CA ALA A 101 -4.84 1.12 10.13
C ALA A 101 -6.17 0.83 9.39
N GLY A 102 -6.69 -0.39 9.53
CA GLY A 102 -7.97 -0.77 8.92
C GLY A 102 -9.16 0.02 9.44
N ALA A 103 -9.23 0.27 10.75
CA ALA A 103 -10.25 1.12 11.34
C ALA A 103 -10.19 2.57 10.83
N GLY A 104 -8.98 3.14 10.68
CA GLY A 104 -8.81 4.47 10.10
C GLY A 104 -9.22 4.53 8.62
N LEU A 105 -8.85 3.52 7.82
CA LEU A 105 -9.29 3.41 6.43
C LEU A 105 -10.82 3.28 6.34
N ALA A 106 -11.43 2.49 7.22
CA ALA A 106 -12.87 2.32 7.27
C ALA A 106 -13.60 3.64 7.60
N ASP A 107 -13.11 4.40 8.60
CA ASP A 107 -13.67 5.72 8.95
C ASP A 107 -13.57 6.71 7.78
N VAL A 108 -12.41 6.82 7.13
CA VAL A 108 -12.22 7.69 5.95
C VAL A 108 -13.16 7.29 4.81
N CYS A 109 -13.29 5.99 4.53
CA CYS A 109 -14.17 5.50 3.48
C CYS A 109 -15.66 5.78 3.81
N ALA A 110 -16.09 5.48 5.03
CA ALA A 110 -17.48 5.68 5.45
C ALA A 110 -17.85 7.17 5.44
N ARG A 111 -16.99 8.05 5.96
CA ARG A 111 -17.19 9.52 5.91
C ARG A 111 -17.28 10.08 4.48
N ARG A 112 -16.69 9.39 3.51
CA ARG A 112 -16.76 9.73 2.08
C ARG A 112 -17.94 9.07 1.34
N GLY A 113 -18.85 8.44 2.08
CA GLY A 113 -20.09 7.88 1.55
C GLY A 113 -19.92 6.51 0.89
N HIS A 114 -18.85 5.77 1.20
CA HIS A 114 -18.70 4.39 0.76
C HIS A 114 -19.42 3.43 1.72
N ALA A 115 -19.99 2.36 1.18
CA ALA A 115 -20.49 1.24 1.97
C ALA A 115 -19.30 0.35 2.36
N VAL A 116 -18.96 0.31 3.65
CA VAL A 116 -17.73 -0.33 4.12
C VAL A 116 -18.01 -1.60 4.91
N THR A 117 -17.29 -2.68 4.59
CA THR A 117 -17.20 -3.89 5.41
C THR A 117 -15.77 -4.11 5.87
N VAL A 118 -15.54 -4.33 7.16
CA VAL A 118 -14.23 -4.68 7.72
C VAL A 118 -14.24 -6.15 8.12
N LEU A 119 -13.32 -6.93 7.56
CA LEU A 119 -13.09 -8.32 7.91
C LEU A 119 -11.86 -8.43 8.81
N GLU A 120 -12.05 -8.84 10.06
CA GLU A 120 -11.00 -9.01 11.05
C GLU A 120 -10.88 -10.49 11.44
N PRO A 121 -9.71 -11.13 11.24
CA PRO A 121 -9.53 -12.55 11.55
C PRO A 121 -9.58 -12.88 13.05
N SER A 122 -9.30 -11.91 13.93
CA SER A 122 -9.46 -12.10 15.37
C SER A 122 -10.86 -11.77 15.87
N GLY A 123 -11.15 -12.14 17.12
CA GLY A 123 -12.39 -11.72 17.80
C GLY A 123 -12.42 -10.23 18.19
N CYS A 124 -11.38 -9.45 17.85
CA CYS A 124 -11.17 -8.14 18.43
C CYS A 124 -10.64 -7.09 17.43
N PHE A 125 -11.40 -6.02 17.22
CA PHE A 125 -10.95 -4.84 16.46
C PHE A 125 -10.02 -3.93 17.26
N VAL A 126 -9.09 -3.24 16.60
CA VAL A 126 -8.27 -2.14 17.15
C VAL A 126 -7.50 -2.53 18.43
N THR A 127 -6.90 -3.72 18.44
CA THR A 127 -6.14 -4.26 19.60
C THR A 127 -4.88 -3.47 19.96
N GLN A 128 -4.38 -2.63 19.04
CA GLN A 128 -3.21 -1.76 19.25
C GLN A 128 -3.54 -0.48 20.06
N MET A 129 -4.68 -0.46 20.76
CA MET A 129 -5.14 0.66 21.58
C MET A 129 -5.74 0.14 22.89
N GLY A 130 -5.65 0.95 23.96
CA GLY A 130 -6.33 0.67 25.23
C GLY A 130 -7.86 0.62 25.08
N LEU A 131 -8.50 -0.10 26.01
CA LEU A 131 -9.95 -0.42 25.96
C LEU A 131 -10.86 0.80 25.73
N PRO A 132 -10.71 1.95 26.41
CA PRO A 132 -11.63 3.08 26.22
C PRO A 132 -11.60 3.63 24.78
N GLY A 133 -10.41 3.79 24.20
CA GLY A 133 -10.26 4.27 22.84
C GLY A 133 -10.76 3.27 21.80
N ARG A 134 -10.54 1.97 22.05
CA ARG A 134 -11.06 0.89 21.22
C ARG A 134 -12.59 0.90 21.16
N TRP A 135 -13.26 1.02 22.31
CA TRP A 135 -14.72 1.08 22.39
C TRP A 135 -15.27 2.25 21.59
N ARG A 136 -14.68 3.43 21.76
CA ARG A 136 -15.07 4.63 21.02
C ARG A 136 -14.99 4.42 19.51
N ILE A 137 -13.85 3.94 19.00
CA ILE A 137 -13.67 3.74 17.55
C ILE A 137 -14.65 2.71 17.00
N VAL A 138 -14.83 1.58 17.68
CA VAL A 138 -15.78 0.53 17.24
C VAL A 138 -17.22 1.06 17.25
N HIS A 139 -17.58 1.88 18.23
CA HIS A 139 -18.88 2.52 18.31
C HIS A 139 -19.08 3.52 17.16
N GLU A 140 -18.13 4.43 16.95
CA GLU A 140 -18.16 5.42 15.85
C GLU A 140 -18.29 4.76 14.48
N LEU A 141 -17.54 3.70 14.21
CA LEU A 141 -17.63 2.95 12.95
C LEU A 141 -19.02 2.34 12.76
N ARG A 142 -19.62 1.79 13.83
CA ARG A 142 -20.98 1.23 13.77
C ARG A 142 -22.03 2.32 13.53
N GLU A 143 -21.91 3.48 14.18
CA GLU A 143 -22.80 4.62 13.94
C GLU A 143 -22.73 5.14 12.50
N GLN A 144 -21.55 5.04 11.87
CA GLN A 144 -21.35 5.35 10.46
C GLN A 144 -21.88 4.27 9.50
N GLY A 145 -22.43 3.17 10.02
CA GLY A 145 -22.97 2.07 9.21
C GLY A 145 -21.91 1.10 8.67
N VAL A 146 -20.68 1.12 9.22
CA VAL A 146 -19.64 0.17 8.84
C VAL A 146 -19.98 -1.23 9.34
N ALA A 147 -20.01 -2.21 8.44
CA ALA A 147 -20.20 -3.61 8.79
C ALA A 147 -18.89 -4.19 9.35
N LEU A 148 -18.89 -4.59 10.62
CA LEU A 148 -17.72 -5.14 11.30
C LEU A 148 -17.90 -6.65 11.50
N VAL A 149 -17.09 -7.46 10.81
CA VAL A 149 -17.13 -8.93 10.91
C VAL A 149 -15.85 -9.42 11.61
N ALA A 150 -15.99 -9.89 12.83
CA ALA A 150 -14.91 -10.49 13.61
C ALA A 150 -14.81 -12.00 13.32
N ASN A 151 -13.66 -12.60 13.66
CA ASN A 151 -13.34 -14.00 13.35
C ASN A 151 -13.54 -14.33 11.85
N ALA A 152 -13.31 -13.35 10.98
CA ALA A 152 -13.51 -13.49 9.54
C ALA A 152 -12.19 -13.90 8.87
N THR A 153 -12.13 -15.13 8.36
CA THR A 153 -10.97 -15.60 7.59
C THR A 153 -11.22 -15.44 6.10
N VAL A 154 -10.42 -14.62 5.43
CA VAL A 154 -10.53 -14.42 3.98
C VAL A 154 -10.05 -15.66 3.23
N VAL A 155 -10.88 -16.17 2.32
CA VAL A 155 -10.60 -17.34 1.49
C VAL A 155 -10.13 -16.92 0.09
N ALA A 156 -10.81 -15.94 -0.53
CA ALA A 156 -10.49 -15.48 -1.87
C ALA A 156 -10.98 -14.04 -2.11
N ILE A 157 -10.30 -13.34 -3.00
CA ILE A 157 -10.79 -12.08 -3.60
C ILE A 157 -11.22 -12.41 -5.02
N GLU A 158 -12.52 -12.32 -5.26
CA GLU A 158 -13.16 -12.63 -6.54
C GLU A 158 -13.68 -11.34 -7.20
N ARG A 159 -14.22 -11.45 -8.41
CA ARG A 159 -14.68 -10.28 -9.18
C ARG A 159 -15.89 -9.60 -8.52
N GLU A 160 -16.71 -10.38 -7.86
CA GLU A 160 -17.95 -9.94 -7.21
C GLU A 160 -17.75 -9.47 -5.77
N GLY A 161 -16.60 -9.78 -5.16
CA GLY A 161 -16.30 -9.40 -3.77
C GLY A 161 -15.28 -10.30 -3.08
N VAL A 162 -15.27 -10.22 -1.75
CA VAL A 162 -14.37 -11.01 -0.90
C VAL A 162 -15.13 -12.18 -0.28
N VAL A 163 -14.64 -13.39 -0.54
CA VAL A 163 -15.13 -14.62 0.06
C VAL A 163 -14.40 -14.82 1.39
N TYR A 164 -15.15 -15.09 2.45
CA TYR A 164 -14.60 -15.35 3.78
C TYR A 164 -15.38 -16.45 4.51
N THR A 165 -14.82 -16.97 5.59
CA THR A 165 -15.53 -17.80 6.57
C THR A 165 -15.70 -17.02 7.86
N ASP A 166 -16.88 -17.09 8.47
CA ASP A 166 -17.16 -16.44 9.76
C ASP A 166 -16.72 -17.31 10.97
N ALA A 167 -17.11 -16.88 12.18
CA ALA A 167 -16.80 -17.56 13.43
C ALA A 167 -17.33 -18.99 13.50
N ASP A 168 -18.43 -19.29 12.80
CA ASP A 168 -19.09 -20.60 12.78
C ASP A 168 -18.54 -21.47 11.62
N GLY A 169 -17.58 -20.95 10.85
CA GLY A 169 -17.05 -21.60 9.65
C GLY A 169 -17.98 -21.50 8.44
N ALA A 170 -19.06 -20.72 8.54
CA ALA A 170 -19.98 -20.53 7.43
C ALA A 170 -19.36 -19.60 6.39
N ARG A 171 -19.57 -19.94 5.10
CA ARG A 171 -19.04 -19.16 3.99
C ARG A 171 -19.89 -17.91 3.78
N GLY A 172 -19.25 -16.74 3.85
CA GLY A 172 -19.82 -15.44 3.51
C GLY A 172 -19.18 -14.83 2.26
N VAL A 173 -19.89 -13.87 1.65
CA VAL A 173 -19.38 -13.03 0.56
C VAL A 173 -19.67 -11.58 0.89
N ALA A 174 -18.62 -10.76 0.93
CA ALA A 174 -18.72 -9.31 1.09
C ALA A 174 -18.54 -8.65 -0.29
N PRO A 175 -19.59 -8.07 -0.89
CA PRO A 175 -19.49 -7.42 -2.19
C PRO A 175 -18.50 -6.24 -2.15
N ALA A 176 -17.64 -6.13 -3.15
CA ALA A 176 -16.58 -5.13 -3.17
C ALA A 176 -16.31 -4.61 -4.58
N ASP A 177 -16.27 -3.28 -4.72
CA ASP A 177 -15.72 -2.63 -5.91
C ASP A 177 -14.22 -2.35 -5.73
N ALA A 178 -13.80 -2.16 -4.48
CA ALA A 178 -12.40 -2.12 -4.06
C ALA A 178 -12.14 -2.90 -2.77
N VAL A 179 -10.94 -3.48 -2.68
CA VAL A 179 -10.46 -4.19 -1.50
C VAL A 179 -9.21 -3.50 -0.97
N LEU A 180 -9.26 -3.03 0.26
CA LEU A 180 -8.16 -2.39 0.96
C LEU A 180 -7.51 -3.40 1.91
N VAL A 181 -6.25 -3.76 1.64
CA VAL A 181 -5.51 -4.70 2.48
C VAL A 181 -4.78 -3.92 3.57
N ALA A 182 -5.27 -4.01 4.80
CA ALA A 182 -4.72 -3.37 5.99
C ALA A 182 -4.22 -4.39 7.03
N SER A 183 -3.99 -5.62 6.58
CA SER A 183 -3.44 -6.71 7.38
C SER A 183 -1.94 -6.84 7.15
N ASN A 184 -1.22 -7.33 8.17
CA ASN A 184 0.19 -7.71 8.11
C ASN A 184 1.16 -6.57 7.74
N VAL A 185 1.40 -5.66 8.69
CA VAL A 185 2.50 -4.68 8.61
C VAL A 185 3.82 -5.40 8.88
N HIS A 186 4.86 -5.08 8.12
CA HIS A 186 6.21 -5.63 8.29
C HIS A 186 7.22 -4.50 8.45
N ALA A 187 8.21 -4.71 9.31
CA ALA A 187 9.35 -3.81 9.41
C ALA A 187 10.14 -3.87 8.10
N ASP A 188 10.58 -2.71 7.62
CA ASP A 188 11.42 -2.57 6.43
C ASP A 188 12.70 -1.81 6.77
N ALA A 189 13.78 -2.56 6.99
CA ALA A 189 15.11 -2.03 7.25
C ALA A 189 15.98 -1.93 5.97
N SER A 190 15.43 -2.22 4.78
CA SER A 190 16.21 -2.40 3.55
C SER A 190 17.12 -1.22 3.21
N LEU A 191 16.62 0.01 3.39
CA LEU A 191 17.42 1.23 3.19
C LEU A 191 18.53 1.37 4.23
N ALA A 192 18.24 1.05 5.50
CA ALA A 192 19.23 1.13 6.56
C ALA A 192 20.35 0.10 6.32
N ASP A 193 20.01 -1.11 5.90
CA ASP A 193 20.96 -2.17 5.59
C ASP A 193 21.83 -1.82 4.38
N ALA A 194 21.24 -1.23 3.33
CA ALA A 194 21.99 -0.74 2.17
C ALA A 194 23.01 0.35 2.54
N LEU A 195 22.63 1.29 3.42
CA LEU A 195 23.53 2.35 3.89
C LEU A 195 24.66 1.80 4.77
N ARG A 196 24.37 0.83 5.65
CA ARG A 196 25.40 0.14 6.44
C ARG A 196 26.39 -0.62 5.55
N ALA A 197 25.88 -1.30 4.52
CA ALA A 197 26.73 -1.99 3.54
C ALA A 197 27.65 -1.01 2.78
N GLY A 198 27.21 0.24 2.60
CA GLY A 198 28.02 1.35 2.07
C GLY A 198 29.03 1.95 3.05
N GLY A 199 29.15 1.42 4.28
CA GLY A 199 30.09 1.90 5.30
C GLY A 199 29.62 3.13 6.07
N ALA A 200 28.37 3.57 5.90
CA ALA A 200 27.82 4.66 6.69
C ALA A 200 27.49 4.22 8.12
N GLU A 201 27.65 5.12 9.08
CA GLU A 201 27.05 4.96 10.40
C GLU A 201 25.54 5.18 10.30
N VAL A 202 24.74 4.19 10.70
CA VAL A 202 23.28 4.19 10.49
C VAL A 202 22.55 3.75 11.75
N HIS A 203 21.75 4.66 12.29
CA HIS A 203 20.80 4.41 13.37
C HIS A 203 19.40 4.23 12.78
N ALA A 204 18.82 3.03 12.91
CA ALA A 204 17.45 2.75 12.49
C ALA A 204 16.50 3.09 13.65
N ILE A 205 15.48 3.91 13.39
CA ILE A 205 14.56 4.42 14.40
C ILE A 205 13.12 4.15 13.96
N GLY A 206 12.30 3.64 14.87
CA GLY A 206 10.89 3.35 14.64
C GLY A 206 10.65 2.04 13.91
N ASP A 207 9.50 1.95 13.23
CA ASP A 207 8.96 0.68 12.76
C ASP A 207 9.84 -0.05 11.71
N CYS A 208 10.84 0.62 11.15
CA CYS A 208 11.82 -0.01 10.25
C CYS A 208 12.70 -1.06 10.96
N GLY A 209 12.97 -0.90 12.26
CA GLY A 209 13.76 -1.85 13.07
C GLY A 209 12.93 -2.90 13.82
N GLY A 210 11.60 -2.73 13.84
CA GLY A 210 10.66 -3.58 14.56
C GLY A 210 9.39 -2.80 14.88
N LEU A 211 8.23 -3.47 14.85
CA LEU A 211 6.95 -2.80 15.03
C LEU A 211 6.75 -2.33 16.48
N GLY A 212 6.85 -1.01 16.70
CA GLY A 212 6.59 -0.34 17.97
C GLY A 212 5.47 0.71 17.88
N PHE A 213 4.97 0.97 16.67
CA PHE A 213 4.04 2.04 16.34
C PHE A 213 4.55 3.40 16.85
N LEU A 214 3.64 4.38 16.97
CA LEU A 214 4.01 5.74 17.39
C LEU A 214 4.81 5.78 18.70
N ARG A 215 4.44 4.96 19.69
CA ARG A 215 5.12 4.94 20.99
C ARG A 215 6.55 4.41 20.85
N GLY A 216 6.73 3.26 20.20
CA GLY A 216 8.06 2.69 19.98
C GLY A 216 8.93 3.59 19.12
N ALA A 217 8.38 4.24 18.09
CA ALA A 217 9.11 5.21 17.29
C ALA A 217 9.63 6.41 18.12
N MET A 218 8.81 6.94 19.03
CA MET A 218 9.24 8.01 19.94
C MET A 218 10.29 7.54 20.95
N GLU A 219 10.12 6.34 21.50
CA GLU A 219 11.05 5.75 22.48
C GLU A 219 12.40 5.43 21.85
N ASP A 220 12.42 4.87 20.63
CA ASP A 220 13.63 4.60 19.88
C ASP A 220 14.36 5.90 19.51
N ALA A 221 13.62 6.93 19.07
CA ALA A 221 14.20 8.24 18.77
C ALA A 221 14.86 8.86 20.01
N ALA A 222 14.17 8.83 21.16
CA ALA A 222 14.71 9.34 22.41
C ALA A 222 15.96 8.56 22.85
N ARG A 223 15.95 7.23 22.70
CA ARG A 223 17.07 6.36 23.06
C ARG A 223 18.31 6.67 22.20
N VAL A 224 18.14 6.77 20.89
CA VAL A 224 19.25 7.10 19.97
C VAL A 224 19.76 8.51 20.23
N ALA A 225 18.87 9.50 20.39
CA ALA A 225 19.27 10.88 20.66
C ALA A 225 20.06 11.05 21.98
N ALA A 226 19.79 10.23 22.99
CA ALA A 226 20.53 10.25 24.26
C ALA A 226 21.89 9.54 24.18
N ALA A 227 22.13 8.74 23.13
CA ALA A 227 23.36 7.97 22.94
C ALA A 227 24.35 8.63 21.96
N LEU A 228 23.92 9.70 21.27
CA LEU A 228 24.74 10.55 20.41
C LEU A 228 25.30 11.74 21.19
#